data_AF-X1LY65-F1
#
_entry.id   AF-X1LY65-F1
#
_cell.length_a   1.000
_cell.length_b   1.000
_cell.length_c   1.000
_cell.angle_alpha   90.00
_cell.angle_beta   90.00
_cell.angle_gamma   90.00
#
_symmetry.space_group_name_H-M   'P 1'
#
loop_
_entity.id
_entity.type
_entity.pdbx_description
1 polymer ?
#
loop_
_entity_poly.entity_id
_entity_poly.type
_entity_poly.pdbx_seq_one_letter_code
_entity_poly.pdbx_strand_id
1 'polypeptide(L)' 'KYSRSWLSKKTGYSKGYLCRVATGKTRLSKYFIVRVAFSLREHPSELFLPEALKDNFRREHREKRRSPSDENLVSGA' A
#
# COMPACT_ATOMS: atom_id res chain seq x y z
N LYS A 1 -11.90 15.56 -9.73
CA LYS A 1 -12.27 15.66 -8.31
C LYS A 1 -11.29 16.54 -7.51
N TYR A 2 -9.96 16.33 -7.56
CA TYR A 2 -8.99 17.17 -6.81
C TYR A 2 -7.78 17.61 -7.65
N SER A 3 -7.30 18.84 -7.44
CA SER A 3 -6.07 19.32 -8.08
C SER A 3 -4.82 18.84 -7.33
N ARG A 4 -3.70 18.64 -8.04
CA ARG A 4 -2.42 18.21 -7.42
C ARG A 4 -1.90 19.21 -6.38
N SER A 5 -2.08 20.50 -6.65
CA SER A 5 -1.71 21.56 -5.70
C SER A 5 -2.54 21.49 -4.42
N TRP A 6 -3.84 21.22 -4.54
CA TRP A 6 -4.71 21.09 -3.39
C TRP A 6 -4.42 19.81 -2.58
N LEU A 7 -4.25 18.66 -3.26
CA LEU A 7 -3.87 17.41 -2.61
C LEU A 7 -2.53 17.53 -1.88
N SER A 8 -1.56 18.22 -2.47
CA SER A 8 -0.26 18.46 -1.84
C SER A 8 -0.41 19.21 -0.51
N LYS A 9 -1.22 20.28 -0.48
CA LYS A 9 -1.53 21.02 0.75
C LYS A 9 -2.27 20.16 1.78
N LYS A 10 -3.20 19.31 1.35
CA LYS A 10 -4.05 18.52 2.24
C LYS A 10 -3.37 17.28 2.83
N THR A 11 -2.48 16.65 2.06
CA THR A 11 -1.87 15.34 2.40
C THR A 11 -0.40 15.46 2.83
N GLY A 12 0.23 16.61 2.60
CA GLY A 12 1.65 16.84 2.86
C GLY A 12 2.59 16.21 1.82
N TYR A 13 2.07 15.49 0.82
CA TYR A 13 2.91 14.95 -0.26
C TYR A 13 3.33 16.05 -1.24
N SER A 14 4.54 15.93 -1.80
CA SER A 14 5.00 16.85 -2.82
C SER A 14 4.21 16.67 -4.13
N LYS A 15 4.05 17.76 -4.89
CA LYS A 15 3.41 17.72 -6.22
C LYS A 15 4.09 16.73 -7.17
N GLY A 16 5.42 16.63 -7.11
CA GLY A 16 6.20 15.69 -7.91
C GLY A 16 5.91 14.23 -7.57
N TYR A 17 5.78 13.91 -6.27
CA TYR A 17 5.37 12.57 -5.83
C TYR A 17 3.97 12.23 -6.33
N LEU A 18 3.00 13.13 -6.13
CA LEU A 18 1.63 12.96 -6.63
C LEU A 18 1.56 12.82 -8.15
N CYS A 19 2.45 13.49 -8.89
CA CYS A 19 2.56 13.34 -10.34
C CYS A 19 3.04 11.93 -10.73
N ARG A 20 4.08 11.40 -10.06
CA ARG A 20 4.56 10.04 -10.32
C ARG A 20 3.53 8.97 -9.99
N VAL A 21 2.77 9.16 -8.91
CA VAL A 21 1.65 8.28 -8.57
C VAL A 21 0.57 8.33 -9.65
N ALA A 22 0.15 9.53 -10.06
CA ALA A 22 -0.88 9.71 -11.09
C ALA A 22 -0.49 9.18 -12.47
N THR A 23 0.82 9.12 -12.77
CA THR A 23 1.35 8.60 -14.05
C THR A 23 1.75 7.13 -13.97
N GLY A 24 1.52 6.45 -12.84
CA GLY A 24 1.90 5.05 -12.64
C GLY A 24 3.41 4.80 -12.49
N LYS A 25 4.24 5.84 -12.52
CA LYS A 25 5.70 5.77 -12.31
C LYS A 25 6.06 5.42 -10.86
N THR A 26 5.12 5.51 -9.93
CA THR A 26 5.29 5.09 -8.54
C THR A 26 4.06 4.29 -8.12
N ARG A 27 4.28 3.10 -7.58
CA ARG A 27 3.20 2.26 -7.05
C ARG A 27 2.55 2.90 -5.84
N LEU A 28 1.23 2.75 -5.75
CA LEU A 28 0.44 3.13 -4.58
C LEU A 28 0.84 2.23 -3.41
N SER A 29 1.28 2.84 -2.30
CA SER A 29 1.53 2.12 -1.06
C SER A 29 0.32 2.18 -0.13
N LYS A 30 0.21 1.20 0.79
CA LYS A 30 -0.81 1.19 1.86
C LYS A 30 -0.80 2.50 2.65
N TYR A 31 0.39 2.98 3.03
CA TYR A 31 0.54 4.25 3.75
C TYR A 31 0.06 5.46 2.95
N PHE A 32 0.30 5.47 1.63
CA PHE A 32 -0.23 6.52 0.76
C PHE A 32 -1.76 6.52 0.77
N ILE A 33 -2.38 5.37 0.53
CA ILE A 33 -3.83 5.21 0.49
C ILE A 33 -4.47 5.65 1.82
N VAL A 34 -3.96 5.14 2.94
CA VAL A 34 -4.47 5.45 4.29
C VAL A 34 -4.34 6.94 4.58
N ARG A 35 -3.18 7.54 4.30
CA ARG A 35 -2.99 8.99 4.55
C ARG A 35 -3.94 9.83 3.71
N VAL A 36 -4.09 9.52 2.42
CA VAL A 36 -4.98 10.28 1.52
C VAL A 36 -6.44 10.13 1.98
N ALA A 37 -6.90 8.91 2.24
CA ALA A 37 -8.25 8.65 2.74
C ALA A 37 -8.53 9.40 4.04
N PHE A 38 -7.61 9.35 5.00
CA PHE A 38 -7.71 10.09 6.26
C PHE A 38 -7.75 11.60 6.05
N SER A 39 -6.84 12.15 5.23
CA SER A 39 -6.78 13.58 4.93
C SER A 39 -8.04 14.12 4.24
N LEU A 40 -8.71 13.28 3.44
CA LEU A 40 -9.93 13.64 2.71
C LEU A 40 -11.21 13.30 3.47
N ARG A 41 -11.12 12.54 4.57
CA ARG A 41 -12.28 11.98 5.30
C ARG A 41 -13.22 11.19 4.39
N GLU A 42 -12.65 10.51 3.39
CA GLU A 42 -13.36 9.66 2.44
C GLU A 42 -12.86 8.21 2.57
N HIS A 43 -13.75 7.25 2.34
CA HIS A 43 -13.38 5.83 2.39
C HIS A 43 -12.44 5.48 1.23
N PRO A 44 -11.41 4.61 1.42
CA PRO A 44 -10.48 4.25 0.35
C PRO A 44 -11.14 3.74 -0.93
N SER A 45 -12.27 3.04 -0.84
CA SER A 45 -13.02 2.54 -2.01
C SER A 45 -13.63 3.65 -2.88
N GLU A 46 -13.85 4.84 -2.33
CA GLU A 46 -14.39 6.01 -3.05
C GLU A 46 -13.28 6.77 -3.80
N LEU A 47 -12.02 6.57 -3.39
CA LEU A 47 -10.86 7.33 -3.85
C LEU A 47 -9.95 6.52 -4.78
N PHE A 48 -9.93 5.20 -4.62
CA PHE A 48 -8.99 4.30 -5.28
C PHE A 48 -9.72 3.14 -5.93
N LEU A 49 -9.21 2.70 -7.08
CA LEU A 49 -9.73 1.52 -7.77
C LEU A 49 -9.51 0.25 -6.94
N PRO A 50 -10.41 -0.74 -6.99
CA PRO A 50 -10.31 -1.99 -6.22
C PRO A 50 -8.96 -2.72 -6.42
N GLU A 51 -8.38 -2.64 -7.61
CA GLU A 51 -7.10 -3.25 -7.97
C GLU A 51 -5.95 -2.64 -7.15
N ALA A 52 -5.96 -1.32 -6.98
CA ALA A 52 -4.98 -0.61 -6.17
C ALA A 52 -5.07 -0.98 -4.69
N LEU A 53 -6.27 -1.31 -4.21
CA LEU A 53 -6.48 -1.79 -2.85
C LEU A 53 -5.96 -3.23 -2.70
N LYS A 54 -6.33 -4.14 -3.62
CA LYS A 54 -5.92 -5.56 -3.61
C LYS A 54 -4.40 -5.73 -3.63
N ASP A 55 -3.68 -4.95 -4.43
CA ASP A 55 -2.22 -5.01 -4.52
C ASP A 55 -1.51 -4.64 -3.21
N ASN A 56 -2.15 -3.82 -2.37
CA ASN A 56 -1.61 -3.41 -1.08
C ASN A 56 -1.92 -4.42 0.04
N PHE A 57 -3.03 -5.16 -0.05
CA PHE A 57 -3.38 -6.19 0.94
C PHE A 57 -2.73 -7.55 0.68
N ARG A 58 -2.32 -7.86 -0.55
CA ARG A 58 -1.69 -9.16 -0.89
C ARG A 58 -0.27 -9.35 -0.34
N ARG A 59 0.49 -8.28 -0.06
CA ARG A 59 1.89 -8.42 0.38
C ARG A 59 2.06 -8.90 1.81
N GLU A 60 1.11 -8.63 2.70
CA GLU A 60 1.20 -9.07 4.11
C GLU A 60 1.03 -10.59 4.28
N HIS A 61 0.59 -11.32 3.24
CA HIS A 61 0.41 -12.77 3.30
C HIS A 61 1.56 -13.59 2.70
N ARG A 62 2.53 -12.97 2.01
CA ARG A 62 3.66 -13.69 1.38
C ARG A 62 4.90 -13.80 2.28
N GLU A 63 5.00 -12.99 3.34
CA GLU A 63 6.20 -12.90 4.18
C GLU A 63 6.15 -13.76 5.46
N LYS A 64 5.23 -14.75 5.52
CA LYS A 64 5.13 -15.73 6.61
C LYS A 64 5.40 -17.19 6.17
N ARG A 65 6.12 -17.40 5.07
CA ARG A 65 6.71 -18.70 4.73
C ARG A 65 8.23 -18.66 4.85
N ARG A 66 8.72 -18.44 6.07
CA ARG A 66 10.03 -18.93 6.48
C ARG A 66 9.79 -20.33 7.03
N SER A 67 9.94 -21.35 6.18
CA SER A 67 10.16 -22.71 6.64
C SER A 67 11.64 -22.83 6.99
N PRO A 68 11.96 -23.35 8.18
CA PRO A 68 13.03 -24.31 8.33
C PRO A 68 12.35 -25.64 8.69
N SER A 69 12.04 -26.41 7.65
CA SER A 69 11.97 -27.85 7.78
C SER A 69 13.43 -28.30 7.78
N ASP A 70 13.93 -28.65 8.95
CA ASP A 70 15.03 -29.59 9.22
C ASP A 70 15.60 -29.25 10.60
N GLU A 71 15.20 -30.02 11.62
CA GLU A 71 16.16 -30.66 12.51
C GLU A 71 15.47 -31.66 13.46
N ASN A 72 15.96 -32.90 13.36
CA ASN A 72 15.94 -33.97 14.35
C ASN A 72 14.64 -34.76 14.58
N LEU A 73 14.40 -35.62 13.59
CA LEU A 73 13.99 -37.01 13.82
C LEU A 73 15.07 -37.74 14.65
N VAL A 74 15.02 -37.68 15.98
CA VAL A 74 15.72 -38.69 16.80
C VAL A 74 14.89 -39.97 16.74
N SER A 75 15.36 -40.87 15.87
CA SER A 75 14.97 -42.27 15.84
C SER A 75 15.44 -42.98 17.12
N GLY A 76 14.69 -44.01 17.51
CA GLY A 76 14.81 -44.69 18.80
C GLY A 76 16.10 -45.46 19.04
N ALA A 77 16.33 -45.76 20.32
CA ALA A 77 16.82 -47.01 20.87
C ALA A 77 16.46 -47.05 22.36
#